data_AF-C5LRU1-F1
#
_entry.id   AF-C5LRU1-F1
#
_cell.length_a   1.000
_cell.length_b   1.000
_cell.length_c   1.000
_cell.angle_alpha   90.00
_cell.angle_beta   90.00
_cell.angle_gamma   90.00
#
_symmetry.space_group_name_H-M   'P 1'
#
loop_
_entity.id
_entity.type
_entity.pdbx_description
1 polymer ?
#
loop_
_entity_poly.entity_id
_entity_poly.type
_entity_poly.pdbx_seq_one_letter_code
_entity_poly.pdbx_strand_id
1 'polypeptide(L)'
;DLKPENLLLDGTNSNIKIGDFGLSNKMCDGEYLKTSCGSPNYASPEVVSGRFYVGPEVDVWSLGVVLYALLCGSLPFDDENVPNLFRKIKHGNFTLPGHLSADAKDLIVSVI
;
A
#
# COMPACT_ATOMS: atom_id res chain seq x y z
N ASP A 1 -6.15 -1.79 -5.32
CA ASP A 1 -5.72 -0.40 -5.62
C ASP A 1 -6.12 0.53 -4.47
N LEU A 2 -5.68 0.19 -3.25
CA LEU A 2 -5.94 1.02 -2.07
C LEU A 2 -4.90 2.12 -2.00
N LYS A 3 -5.34 3.36 -2.16
CA LYS A 3 -4.51 4.56 -2.18
C LYS A 3 -5.37 5.77 -1.80
N PRO A 4 -4.79 6.89 -1.33
CA PRO A 4 -5.55 8.06 -0.89
C PRO A 4 -6.57 8.56 -1.93
N GLU A 5 -6.24 8.48 -3.22
CA GLU A 5 -7.14 8.89 -4.32
C GLU A 5 -8.44 8.07 -4.37
N ASN A 6 -8.42 6.83 -3.87
CA ASN A 6 -9.57 5.93 -3.83
C ASN A 6 -10.22 5.88 -2.43
N LEU A 7 -9.71 6.64 -1.45
CA LEU A 7 -10.27 6.79 -0.11
C LEU A 7 -10.99 8.14 0.00
N LEU A 8 -12.25 8.14 -0.42
CA LEU A 8 -13.08 9.34 -0.44
C LEU A 8 -13.55 9.68 0.99
N LEU A 9 -13.88 10.95 1.21
CA LEU A 9 -14.47 11.42 2.46
C LEU A 9 -15.91 11.89 2.19
N ASP A 10 -16.85 11.52 3.06
CA ASP A 10 -18.18 12.13 3.01
C ASP A 10 -18.15 13.61 3.41
N GLY A 11 -19.09 14.39 2.86
CA GLY A 11 -19.11 15.85 3.03
C GLY A 11 -19.59 16.33 4.40
N THR A 12 -20.09 15.43 5.26
CA THR A 12 -20.70 15.79 6.54
C THR A 12 -19.81 15.48 7.73
N ASN A 13 -19.20 14.29 7.76
CA ASN A 13 -18.49 13.77 8.91
C ASN A 13 -17.05 13.36 8.58
N SER A 14 -16.61 13.56 7.34
CA SER A 14 -15.33 13.03 6.84
C SER A 14 -15.18 11.52 7.08
N ASN A 15 -16.28 10.76 6.96
CA ASN A 15 -16.19 9.30 7.01
C ASN A 15 -15.52 8.78 5.74
N ILE A 16 -14.61 7.82 5.89
CA ILE A 16 -13.94 7.16 4.77
C ILE A 16 -14.95 6.32 3.97
N LYS A 17 -14.92 6.46 2.64
CA LYS A 17 -15.65 5.66 1.65
C LYS A 17 -14.65 5.16 0.61
N ILE A 18 -14.52 3.84 0.50
CA ILE A 18 -13.65 3.23 -0.51
C ILE A 18 -14.35 3.30 -1.87
N GLY A 19 -13.66 3.85 -2.85
CA GLY A 19 -14.09 3.94 -4.24
C GLY A 19 -13.21 3.12 -5.19
N ASP A 20 -13.59 3.13 -6.47
CA ASP A 20 -12.87 2.53 -7.60
C ASP A 20 -12.43 1.06 -7.41
N PHE A 21 -13.38 0.16 -7.68
CA PHE A 21 -13.15 -1.29 -7.68
C PHE A 21 -12.76 -1.82 -9.07
N GLY A 22 -12.38 -0.97 -10.02
CA GLY A 22 -12.09 -1.37 -11.41
C GLY A 22 -10.93 -2.37 -11.56
N LEU A 23 -10.03 -2.40 -10.57
CA LEU A 23 -8.90 -3.34 -10.48
C LEU A 23 -9.09 -4.44 -9.43
N SER A 24 -10.27 -4.51 -8.80
CA SER A 24 -10.57 -5.56 -7.82
C SER A 24 -10.72 -6.92 -8.51
N ASN A 25 -10.48 -8.00 -7.75
CA ASN A 25 -10.70 -9.35 -8.24
C ASN A 25 -11.37 -10.21 -7.17
N LYS A 26 -12.03 -11.29 -7.60
CA LYS A 26 -12.60 -12.27 -6.68
C LYS A 26 -11.52 -13.28 -6.29
N MET A 27 -11.44 -13.56 -5.00
CA MET A 27 -10.64 -14.66 -4.49
C MET A 27 -11.48 -15.94 -4.54
N CYS A 28 -10.87 -17.02 -5.02
CA CYS A 28 -11.42 -18.36 -5.00
C CYS A 28 -10.51 -19.24 -4.16
N ASP A 29 -11.08 -20.13 -3.35
CA ASP A 29 -10.30 -21.02 -2.49
C ASP A 29 -9.31 -21.85 -3.32
N GLY A 30 -8.02 -21.75 -2.98
CA GLY A 30 -6.94 -22.46 -3.66
C GLY A 30 -6.41 -21.80 -4.94
N GLU A 31 -6.94 -20.64 -5.35
CA GLU A 31 -6.43 -19.88 -6.50
C GLU A 31 -5.51 -18.75 -6.06
N TYR A 32 -4.46 -18.50 -6.86
CA TYR A 32 -3.55 -17.38 -6.69
C TYR A 32 -3.74 -16.35 -7.80
N LEU A 33 -3.56 -15.09 -7.44
CA LEU A 33 -3.55 -13.95 -8.35
C LEU A 33 -2.12 -13.65 -8.80
N LYS A 34 -1.96 -13.08 -10.00
CA LYS A 34 -0.65 -12.68 -10.57
C LYS A 34 -0.68 -11.31 -11.25
N THR A 35 -1.82 -10.62 -11.24
CA THR A 35 -1.99 -9.39 -12.02
C THR A 35 -1.20 -8.26 -11.36
N SER A 36 -0.17 -7.74 -12.03
CA SER A 36 0.44 -6.48 -11.63
C SER A 36 -0.48 -5.32 -12.01
N CYS A 37 -1.21 -4.77 -11.03
CA CYS A 37 -2.13 -3.66 -11.20
C CYS A 37 -1.98 -2.60 -10.09
N GLY A 38 -2.52 -1.41 -10.32
CA GLY A 38 -2.49 -0.29 -9.37
C GLY A 38 -1.26 0.61 -9.51
N SER A 39 -1.18 1.62 -8.64
CA SER A 39 -0.07 2.58 -8.62
C SER A 39 1.18 1.97 -7.95
N PRO A 40 2.37 2.01 -8.58
CA PRO A 40 3.60 1.39 -8.08
C PRO A 40 3.97 1.67 -6.61
N ASN A 41 3.77 2.90 -6.13
CA ASN A 41 4.16 3.30 -4.78
C ASN A 41 3.37 2.59 -3.67
N TYR A 42 2.20 2.04 -3.99
CA TYR A 42 1.32 1.32 -3.05
C TYR A 42 1.36 -0.19 -3.25
N ALA A 43 2.03 -0.68 -4.30
CA ALA A 43 2.09 -2.10 -4.62
C ALA A 43 3.09 -2.84 -3.71
N SER A 44 2.71 -4.04 -3.27
CA SER A 44 3.56 -4.88 -2.42
C SER A 44 4.75 -5.51 -3.17
N PRO A 45 5.78 -6.00 -2.45
CA PRO A 45 6.99 -6.59 -3.04
C PRO A 45 6.70 -7.73 -4.02
N GLU A 46 5.72 -8.58 -3.72
CA GLU A 46 5.27 -9.68 -4.55
C GLU A 46 4.56 -9.20 -5.82
N VAL A 47 3.74 -8.15 -5.74
CA VAL A 47 3.05 -7.55 -6.89
C VAL A 47 4.06 -6.91 -7.84
N VAL A 48 5.02 -6.12 -7.34
CA VAL A 48 6.09 -5.52 -8.18
C VAL A 48 7.13 -6.53 -8.66
N SER A 49 7.14 -7.74 -8.09
CA SER A 49 7.97 -8.86 -8.53
C SER A 49 7.23 -9.80 -9.49
N GLY A 50 5.94 -9.57 -9.77
CA GLY A 50 5.11 -10.46 -10.60
C GLY A 50 4.96 -11.87 -10.01
N ARG A 51 5.06 -12.00 -8.68
CA ARG A 51 4.86 -13.26 -7.95
C ARG A 51 3.37 -13.52 -7.76
N PHE A 52 3.06 -14.79 -7.51
CA PHE A 52 1.72 -15.19 -7.11
C PHE A 52 1.41 -14.71 -5.69
N TYR A 53 0.19 -14.28 -5.45
CA TYR A 53 -0.30 -13.80 -4.15
C TYR A 53 -1.76 -14.23 -3.95
N VAL A 54 -2.23 -14.26 -2.71
CA VAL A 54 -3.60 -14.65 -2.35
C VAL A 54 -4.54 -13.45 -2.51
N GLY A 55 -4.16 -12.29 -1.98
CA GLY A 55 -4.91 -11.04 -2.14
C GLY A 55 -4.90 -10.16 -0.90
N PRO A 56 -5.38 -10.63 0.27
CA PRO A 56 -5.57 -9.76 1.43
C PRO A 56 -4.26 -9.13 1.92
N GLU A 57 -3.15 -9.84 1.81
CA GLU A 57 -1.82 -9.36 2.19
C GLU A 57 -1.36 -8.17 1.33
N VAL A 58 -1.73 -8.11 0.05
CA VAL A 58 -1.35 -6.99 -0.82
C VAL A 58 -2.15 -5.73 -0.50
N ASP A 59 -3.39 -5.90 -0.03
CA ASP A 59 -4.24 -4.80 0.45
C ASP A 59 -3.74 -4.28 1.80
N VAL A 60 -3.29 -5.16 2.71
CA VAL A 60 -2.68 -4.76 4.00
C VAL A 60 -1.42 -3.93 3.79
N TRP A 61 -0.54 -4.35 2.87
CA TRP A 61 0.63 -3.56 2.48
C TRP A 61 0.24 -2.16 1.98
N SER A 62 -0.74 -2.10 1.08
CA SER A 62 -1.25 -0.84 0.52
C SER A 62 -1.77 0.09 1.63
N LEU A 63 -2.49 -0.46 2.61
CA LEU A 63 -2.96 0.28 3.80
C LEU A 63 -1.82 0.76 4.70
N GLY A 64 -0.74 -0.01 4.81
CA GLY A 64 0.50 0.42 5.47
C GLY A 64 1.10 1.67 4.82
N VAL A 65 1.20 1.66 3.48
CA VAL A 65 1.68 2.82 2.71
C VAL A 65 0.76 4.03 2.90
N VAL A 66 -0.57 3.83 2.89
CA VAL A 66 -1.56 4.89 3.17
C VAL A 66 -1.38 5.45 4.58
N LEU A 67 -1.26 4.60 5.60
CA LEU A 67 -1.06 5.02 6.98
C LEU A 67 0.20 5.87 7.12
N TYR A 68 1.30 5.44 6.51
CA TYR A 68 2.53 6.22 6.48
C TYR A 68 2.30 7.59 5.83
N ALA A 69 1.62 7.64 4.68
CA ALA A 69 1.34 8.88 3.96
C ALA A 69 0.49 9.86 4.79
N LEU A 70 -0.51 9.37 5.50
CA LEU A 70 -1.37 10.19 6.37
C LEU A 70 -0.60 10.76 7.55
N LEU A 71 0.32 10.00 8.14
CA LEU A 71 1.09 10.44 9.31
C LEU A 71 2.30 11.30 8.95
N CYS A 72 2.94 11.03 7.81
CA CYS A 72 4.22 11.65 7.42
C CYS A 72 4.08 12.71 6.33
N GLY A 73 2.92 12.82 5.66
CA GLY A 73 2.71 13.72 4.52
C GLY A 73 3.57 13.41 3.29
N SER A 74 4.17 12.22 3.23
CA SER A 74 5.07 11.75 2.18
C SER A 74 4.97 10.22 2.04
N LEU A 75 5.46 9.65 0.94
CA LEU A 75 5.43 8.20 0.72
C LEU A 75 6.64 7.50 1.36
N PRO A 76 6.49 6.26 1.87
CA PRO A 76 7.62 5.48 2.40
C PRO A 76 8.56 5.04 1.26
N PHE A 77 8.01 4.79 0.07
CA PHE A 77 8.75 4.43 -1.13
C PHE A 77 8.40 5.40 -2.27
N ASP A 78 9.38 6.19 -2.68
CA ASP A 78 9.26 7.08 -3.83
C ASP A 78 10.61 7.24 -4.54
N ASP A 79 10.58 7.27 -5.86
CA ASP A 79 11.75 7.47 -6.72
C ASP A 79 11.29 7.76 -8.15
N GLU A 80 11.89 8.76 -8.81
CA GLU A 80 11.62 9.05 -10.23
C GLU A 80 12.06 7.90 -11.14
N ASN A 81 13.07 7.13 -10.73
CA ASN A 81 13.53 5.96 -11.45
C ASN A 81 12.76 4.72 -10.98
N VAL A 82 11.88 4.19 -11.83
CA VAL A 82 11.05 3.01 -11.53
C VAL A 82 11.88 1.79 -11.05
N PRO A 83 13.03 1.43 -11.66
CA PRO A 83 13.89 0.39 -11.12
C PRO A 83 14.34 0.63 -9.67
N ASN A 84 14.69 1.86 -9.31
CA ASN A 84 15.06 2.21 -7.94
C ASN A 84 13.86 2.16 -6.98
N LEU A 85 12.68 2.62 -7.42
CA LEU A 85 11.44 2.50 -6.66
C LEU A 85 11.17 1.02 -6.34
N PHE A 86 11.22 0.14 -7.34
CA PHE A 86 11.02 -1.29 -7.16
C PHE A 86 12.06 -1.91 -6.22
N ARG A 87 13.32 -1.44 -6.28
CA ARG A 87 14.36 -1.86 -5.34
C ARG A 87 14.01 -1.44 -3.90
N LYS A 88 13.59 -0.19 -3.68
CA LYS A 88 13.18 0.30 -2.36
C LYS A 88 12.02 -0.52 -1.78
N ILE A 89 10.98 -0.76 -2.59
CA ILE A 89 9.81 -1.57 -2.22
C ILE A 89 10.23 -3.00 -1.85
N LYS A 90 11.00 -3.68 -2.72
CA LYS A 90 11.41 -5.08 -2.49
C LYS A 90 12.28 -5.28 -1.25
N HIS A 91 13.00 -4.25 -0.83
CA HIS A 91 13.84 -4.29 0.36
C HIS A 91 13.12 -3.79 1.62
N GLY A 92 11.93 -3.20 1.52
CA GLY A 92 11.26 -2.56 2.66
C GLY A 92 12.06 -1.39 3.24
N ASN A 93 12.89 -0.72 2.43
CA ASN A 93 13.75 0.35 2.90
C ASN A 93 13.00 1.69 2.91
N PHE A 94 12.52 2.11 4.08
CA PHE A 94 11.94 3.43 4.34
C PHE A 94 12.44 3.98 5.69
N THR A 95 12.21 5.26 5.94
CA THR A 95 12.63 5.92 7.18
C THR A 95 11.43 6.24 8.05
N LEU A 96 11.52 6.04 9.36
CA LEU A 96 10.47 6.44 10.30
C LEU A 96 10.83 7.80 10.93
N PRO A 97 10.05 8.86 10.68
CA PRO A 97 10.29 10.16 11.32
C PRO A 97 10.25 10.10 12.85
N GLY A 98 11.03 10.98 13.49
CA GLY A 98 11.12 11.04 14.95
C GLY A 98 9.80 11.39 15.64
N HIS A 99 8.91 12.13 14.97
CA HIS A 99 7.63 12.58 15.51
C HIS A 99 6.56 11.48 15.63
N LEU A 100 6.75 10.32 14.96
CA LEU A 100 5.80 9.21 15.06
C LEU A 100 5.84 8.60 16.47
N SER A 101 4.66 8.23 16.99
CA SER A 101 4.56 7.48 18.25
C SER A 101 5.18 6.09 18.11
N ALA A 102 5.50 5.45 19.25
CA ALA A 102 6.01 4.08 19.26
C ALA A 102 5.00 3.11 18.61
N ASP A 103 3.73 3.23 18.98
CA ASP A 103 2.65 2.38 18.44
C ASP A 103 2.47 2.54 16.93
N ALA A 104 2.59 3.77 16.40
CA ALA A 104 2.51 4.00 14.96
C ALA A 104 3.69 3.38 14.22
N LYS A 105 4.90 3.48 14.77
CA LYS A 105 6.11 2.86 14.19
C LYS A 105 5.98 1.34 14.18
N ASP A 106 5.56 0.74 15.29
CA ASP A 106 5.34 -0.69 15.42
C ASP A 106 4.31 -1.20 14.40
N LEU A 107 3.17 -0.51 14.31
CA LEU A 107 2.13 -0.86 13.35
C LEU A 107 2.64 -0.78 11.91
N ILE A 108 3.27 0.33 11.51
CA ILE A 108 3.81 0.52 10.15
C ILE A 108 4.79 -0.59 9.78
N VAL A 109 5.72 -0.94 10.67
CA VAL A 109 6.73 -1.99 10.43
C VAL A 109 6.12 -3.39 10.40
N SER A 110 4.99 -3.61 11.07
CA SER A 110 4.31 -4.91 11.05
C SER A 110 3.51 -5.18 9.76
N VAL A 111 3.11 -4.12 9.04
CA VAL A 111 2.24 -4.23 7.85
C VAL A 111 2.94 -3.88 6.53
N ILE A 112 4.12 -3.26 6.58
CA ILE A 112 5.05 -3.03 5.46
C ILE A 112 6.32 -3.85 5.73
#